data_AF-A0A920ITB5-F1
#
_entry.id   AF-A0A920ITB5-F1
#
_cell.length_a   1.000
_cell.length_b   1.000
_cell.length_c   1.000
_cell.angle_alpha   90.00
_cell.angle_beta   90.00
_cell.angle_gamma   90.00
#
_symmetry.space_group_name_H-M   'P 1'
#
loop_
_entity.id
_entity.type
_entity.pdbx_description
1 polymer ?
#
loop_
_entity_poly.entity_id
_entity_poly.type
_entity_poly.pdbx_seq_one_letter_code
_entity_poly.pdbx_strand_id
1 'polypeptide(L)'
;MLEKLRHFYQVRHFCSELVCWLFHFVFLGNSTVGSIFTNYGTVNGLEVTQTDIQSASGQIERQYQSIFGDEFTIDQIDAEQFIRLLENQIIGQKIIQSAARSNGLEISVDDAKREIIKFDDFKDTDNKFSEAIFDQNFPRSRFCQKNILI
;
A
#
# COMPACT_ATOMS: atom_id res chain seq x y z
N MET A 1 30.26 -34.44 -24.21
CA MET A 1 29.21 -33.73 -25.00
C MET A 1 27.80 -34.01 -24.50
N LEU A 2 27.45 -35.24 -24.14
CA LEU A 2 26.15 -35.60 -23.54
C LEU A 2 25.87 -34.96 -22.17
N GLU A 3 26.89 -34.72 -21.34
CA GLU A 3 26.74 -34.01 -20.05
C GLU A 3 26.33 -32.54 -20.20
N LYS A 4 26.82 -31.85 -21.25
CA LYS A 4 26.43 -30.45 -21.52
C LYS A 4 24.96 -30.36 -21.95
N LEU A 5 24.48 -31.32 -22.74
CA LEU A 5 23.07 -31.43 -23.12
C LEU A 5 22.18 -31.78 -21.92
N ARG A 6 22.62 -32.69 -21.04
CA ARG A 6 21.90 -33.03 -19.81
C ARG A 6 21.81 -31.84 -18.87
N HIS A 7 22.91 -31.13 -18.64
CA HIS A 7 22.93 -29.94 -17.80
C HIS A 7 22.03 -28.82 -18.37
N PHE A 8 22.06 -28.60 -19.69
CA PHE A 8 21.20 -27.61 -20.33
C PHE A 8 19.71 -27.96 -20.25
N TYR A 9 19.37 -29.23 -20.41
CA TYR A 9 17.99 -29.72 -20.28
C TYR A 9 17.49 -29.64 -18.84
N GLN A 10 18.34 -29.95 -17.86
CA GLN A 10 18.00 -29.92 -16.44
C GLN A 10 17.84 -28.49 -15.90
N VAL A 11 18.63 -27.53 -16.41
CA VAL A 11 18.47 -26.10 -16.07
C VAL A 11 17.18 -25.51 -16.66
N ARG A 12 16.79 -25.91 -17.89
CA ARG A 12 15.56 -25.41 -18.52
C ARG A 12 14.30 -25.85 -17.77
N HIS A 13 14.22 -27.12 -17.35
CA HIS A 13 13.10 -27.64 -16.57
C HIS A 13 12.99 -26.97 -15.19
N PHE A 14 14.14 -26.76 -14.54
CA PHE A 14 14.18 -26.07 -13.24
C PHE A 14 13.68 -24.62 -13.34
N CYS A 15 14.05 -23.89 -14.39
CA CYS A 15 13.55 -22.53 -14.60
C CYS A 15 12.04 -22.49 -14.84
N SER A 16 11.46 -23.44 -15.59
CA SER A 16 10.01 -23.46 -15.81
C SER A 16 9.23 -23.75 -14.53
N GLU A 17 9.70 -24.66 -13.69
CA GLU A 17 9.07 -24.97 -12.40
C GLU A 17 9.11 -23.77 -11.46
N LEU A 18 10.24 -23.06 -11.43
CA LEU A 18 10.42 -21.87 -10.60
C LEU A 18 9.51 -20.72 -11.06
N VAL A 19 9.34 -20.51 -12.37
CA VAL A 19 8.39 -19.50 -12.90
C VAL A 19 6.94 -19.85 -12.56
N CYS A 20 6.54 -21.12 -12.64
CA CYS A 20 5.20 -21.55 -12.24
C CYS A 20 4.96 -21.35 -10.73
N TRP A 21 5.97 -21.63 -9.90
CA TRP A 21 5.91 -21.37 -8.45
C TRP A 21 5.84 -19.88 -8.13
N LEU A 22 6.60 -19.05 -8.83
CA LEU A 22 6.52 -17.59 -8.71
C LEU A 22 5.16 -17.06 -9.16
N PHE A 23 4.59 -17.59 -10.24
CA PHE A 23 3.23 -17.24 -10.67
C PHE A 23 2.19 -17.59 -9.61
N HIS A 24 2.32 -18.76 -8.98
CA HIS A 24 1.46 -19.14 -7.85
C HIS A 24 1.58 -18.13 -6.70
N PHE A 25 2.79 -17.69 -6.34
CA PHE A 25 3.00 -16.68 -5.29
C PHE A 25 2.49 -15.27 -5.64
N VAL A 26 2.58 -14.86 -6.91
CA VAL A 26 2.07 -13.56 -7.36
C VAL A 26 0.53 -13.49 -7.29
N PHE A 27 -0.16 -14.64 -7.37
CA PHE A 27 -1.62 -14.71 -7.30
C PHE A 27 -2.19 -15.22 -5.95
N LEU A 28 -1.38 -15.85 -5.09
CA LEU A 28 -1.81 -16.29 -3.75
C LEU A 28 -1.37 -15.39 -2.60
N GLY A 29 -0.58 -14.35 -2.84
CA GLY A 29 -0.49 -13.25 -1.89
C GLY A 29 -1.80 -12.46 -1.89
N ASN A 30 -2.44 -12.33 -0.71
CA ASN A 30 -3.60 -11.46 -0.38
C ASN A 30 -4.97 -12.14 -0.15
N SER A 31 -5.05 -13.45 0.12
CA SER A 31 -6.34 -14.10 0.40
C SER A 31 -6.96 -13.80 1.78
N THR A 32 -6.33 -13.01 2.64
CA THR A 32 -6.80 -12.83 4.04
C THR A 32 -7.77 -11.66 4.25
N VAL A 33 -7.87 -10.67 3.35
CA VAL A 33 -8.76 -9.49 3.54
C VAL A 33 -9.79 -9.32 2.42
N GLY A 34 -9.48 -9.75 1.19
CA GLY A 34 -10.35 -9.51 0.02
C GLY A 34 -11.60 -10.39 -0.07
N SER A 35 -11.70 -11.47 0.72
CA SER A 35 -12.83 -12.42 0.65
C SER A 35 -14.00 -12.05 1.57
N ILE A 36 -13.80 -11.14 2.54
CA ILE A 36 -14.80 -10.78 3.56
C ILE A 36 -15.74 -9.66 3.04
N PHE A 37 -15.27 -8.83 2.11
CA PHE A 37 -16.03 -7.72 1.54
C PHE A 37 -16.50 -8.04 0.12
N THR A 38 -17.78 -8.40 -0.03
CA THR A 38 -18.42 -8.65 -1.34
C THR A 38 -19.05 -7.39 -1.94
N ASN A 39 -19.31 -6.36 -1.11
CA ASN A 39 -19.80 -5.05 -1.54
C ASN A 39 -19.17 -3.96 -0.66
N TYR A 40 -18.45 -3.03 -1.28
CA TYR A 40 -17.72 -1.98 -0.57
C TYR A 40 -18.59 -0.76 -0.20
N GLY A 41 -19.74 -0.58 -0.87
CA GLY A 41 -20.66 0.51 -0.59
C GLY A 41 -20.11 1.91 -0.87
N THR A 42 -20.87 2.92 -0.47
CA THR A 42 -20.47 4.33 -0.55
C THR A 42 -20.64 4.98 0.82
N VAL A 43 -19.71 5.86 1.19
CA VAL A 43 -19.82 6.69 2.38
C VAL A 43 -19.86 8.14 1.92
N ASN A 44 -20.93 8.87 2.24
CA ASN A 44 -21.12 10.27 1.82
C ASN A 44 -20.93 10.52 0.32
N GLY A 45 -21.38 9.59 -0.52
CA GLY A 45 -21.26 9.66 -1.98
C GLY A 45 -19.86 9.33 -2.53
N LEU A 46 -18.92 8.94 -1.67
CA LEU A 46 -17.59 8.45 -2.06
C LEU A 46 -17.59 6.93 -2.05
N GLU A 47 -17.17 6.33 -3.17
CA GLU A 47 -16.96 4.89 -3.28
C GLU A 47 -15.83 4.44 -2.35
N VAL A 48 -16.05 3.32 -1.67
CA VAL A 48 -15.03 2.64 -0.89
C VAL A 48 -14.30 1.70 -1.83
N THR A 49 -12.98 1.86 -1.94
CA THR A 49 -12.14 1.04 -2.80
C THR A 49 -11.36 0.00 -2.00
N GLN A 50 -10.82 -1.02 -2.68
CA GLN A 50 -9.92 -1.98 -2.04
C GLN A 50 -8.68 -1.34 -1.40
N THR A 51 -8.19 -0.24 -1.97
CA THR A 51 -7.07 0.52 -1.40
C THR A 51 -7.44 1.17 -0.07
N ASP A 52 -8.67 1.67 0.06
CA ASP A 52 -9.17 2.24 1.31
C ASP A 52 -9.21 1.18 2.42
N ILE A 53 -9.64 -0.04 2.09
CA ILE A 53 -9.65 -1.18 3.01
C ILE A 53 -8.24 -1.55 3.45
N GLN A 54 -7.30 -1.72 2.52
CA GLN A 54 -5.93 -2.08 2.88
C GLN A 54 -5.27 -1.00 3.74
N SER A 55 -5.53 0.28 3.45
CA SER A 55 -5.04 1.41 4.24
C SER A 55 -5.65 1.42 5.64
N ALA A 56 -6.96 1.22 5.76
CA ALA A 56 -7.67 1.17 7.03
C ALA A 56 -7.27 -0.04 7.88
N SER A 57 -7.17 -1.24 7.29
CA SER A 57 -6.66 -2.44 7.95
C SER A 57 -5.25 -2.23 8.50
N GLY A 58 -4.34 -1.68 7.69
CA GLY A 58 -2.98 -1.39 8.15
C GLY A 58 -2.92 -0.32 9.24
N GLN A 59 -3.86 0.62 9.28
CA GLN A 59 -3.97 1.59 10.38
C GLN A 59 -4.46 0.95 11.68
N ILE A 60 -5.47 0.09 11.59
CA ILE A 60 -5.99 -0.68 12.74
C ILE A 60 -4.89 -1.58 13.31
N GLU A 61 -4.17 -2.31 12.45
CA GLU A 61 -3.05 -3.17 12.87
C GLU A 61 -1.99 -2.38 13.65
N ARG A 62 -1.53 -1.24 13.12
CA ARG A 62 -0.55 -0.39 13.80
C ARG A 62 -1.07 0.17 15.13
N GLN A 63 -2.34 0.56 15.17
CA GLN A 63 -2.95 1.07 16.40
C GLN A 63 -2.99 -0.02 17.48
N TYR A 64 -3.37 -1.24 17.11
CA TYR A 64 -3.43 -2.35 18.04
C TYR A 64 -2.04 -2.86 18.42
N GLN A 65 -1.08 -2.92 17.49
CA GLN A 65 0.33 -3.22 17.80
C GLN A 65 0.91 -2.20 18.78
N SER A 66 0.54 -0.91 18.67
CA SER A 66 0.96 0.11 19.64
C SER A 66 0.39 -0.11 21.05
N ILE A 67 -0.74 -0.82 21.20
CA ILE A 67 -1.39 -1.06 22.49
C ILE A 67 -0.99 -2.42 23.07
N PHE A 68 -0.96 -3.45 22.23
CA PHE A 68 -0.79 -4.85 22.61
C PHE A 68 0.61 -5.40 22.32
N GLY A 69 1.47 -4.63 21.66
CA GLY A 69 2.83 -5.01 21.28
C GLY A 69 2.92 -5.55 19.85
N ASP A 70 4.15 -5.66 19.36
CA ASP A 70 4.47 -6.01 17.97
C ASP A 70 4.04 -7.45 17.56
N GLU A 71 3.69 -8.30 18.53
CA GLU A 71 3.21 -9.67 18.30
C GLU A 71 1.71 -9.72 17.94
N PHE A 72 1.02 -8.58 18.01
CA PHE A 72 -0.39 -8.50 17.65
C PHE A 72 -0.59 -8.68 16.15
N THR A 73 -1.54 -9.54 15.78
CA THR A 73 -2.00 -9.71 14.40
C THR A 73 -3.51 -9.54 14.33
N ILE A 74 -4.00 -9.03 13.19
CA ILE A 74 -5.44 -8.83 12.95
C ILE A 74 -6.22 -10.14 13.11
N ASP A 75 -5.61 -11.29 12.82
CA ASP A 75 -6.22 -12.62 12.97
C ASP A 75 -6.64 -12.95 14.42
N GLN A 76 -6.13 -12.21 15.41
CA GLN A 76 -6.51 -12.33 16.82
C GLN A 76 -7.81 -11.58 17.14
N ILE A 77 -8.27 -10.67 16.27
CA ILE A 77 -9.55 -9.98 16.40
C ILE A 77 -10.64 -10.87 15.80
N ASP A 78 -11.75 -11.03 16.52
CA ASP A 78 -12.96 -11.63 15.97
C ASP A 78 -13.39 -10.93 14.67
N ALA A 79 -13.73 -11.71 13.63
CA ALA A 79 -14.00 -11.18 12.30
C ALA A 79 -15.11 -10.12 12.28
N GLU A 80 -16.16 -10.31 13.08
CA GLU A 80 -17.28 -9.37 13.15
C GLU A 80 -16.87 -8.05 13.83
N GLN A 81 -16.00 -8.14 14.85
CA GLN A 81 -15.42 -6.96 15.49
C GLN A 81 -14.46 -6.23 14.54
N PHE A 82 -13.64 -6.96 13.80
CA PHE A 82 -12.72 -6.39 12.82
C PHE A 82 -13.46 -5.62 11.72
N ILE A 83 -14.56 -6.18 11.19
CA ILE A 83 -15.39 -5.50 10.18
C ILE A 83 -15.90 -4.16 10.71
N ARG A 84 -16.44 -4.12 11.93
CA ARG A 84 -16.92 -2.86 12.55
C ARG A 84 -15.80 -1.83 12.73
N LEU A 85 -14.62 -2.26 13.16
CA LEU A 85 -13.46 -1.38 13.28
C LEU A 85 -13.06 -0.81 11.92
N LEU A 86 -13.06 -1.65 10.89
CA LEU A 86 -12.72 -1.27 9.54
C LEU A 86 -13.73 -0.27 8.95
N GLU A 87 -15.02 -0.52 9.12
CA GLU A 87 -16.08 0.39 8.71
C GLU A 87 -15.92 1.76 9.36
N ASN A 88 -15.72 1.80 10.69
CA ASN A 88 -15.51 3.06 11.41
C ASN A 88 -14.28 3.82 10.90
N GLN A 89 -13.18 3.11 10.63
CA GLN A 89 -11.96 3.72 10.11
C GLN A 89 -12.16 4.31 8.71
N ILE A 90 -12.83 3.56 7.82
CA ILE A 90 -13.15 4.01 6.46
C ILE A 90 -14.11 5.19 6.51
N ILE A 91 -15.16 5.13 7.32
CA ILE A 91 -16.13 6.21 7.49
C ILE A 91 -15.42 7.48 7.96
N GLY A 92 -14.57 7.38 8.97
CA GLY A 92 -13.79 8.52 9.47
C GLY A 92 -12.92 9.15 8.37
N GLN A 93 -12.19 8.35 7.61
CA GLN A 93 -11.36 8.82 6.50
C GLN A 93 -12.19 9.51 5.40
N LYS A 94 -13.32 8.91 5.01
CA LYS A 94 -14.20 9.45 3.97
C LYS A 94 -14.92 10.72 4.42
N ILE A 95 -15.28 10.85 5.69
CA ILE A 95 -15.83 12.09 6.26
C ILE A 95 -14.79 13.20 6.14
N ILE A 96 -13.54 12.96 6.58
CA ILE A 96 -12.47 13.95 6.50
C ILE A 96 -12.18 14.32 5.04
N GLN A 97 -12.15 13.33 4.13
CA GLN A 97 -11.95 13.55 2.70
C GLN A 97 -13.10 14.37 2.07
N SER A 98 -14.34 14.03 2.40
CA SER A 98 -15.53 14.76 1.93
C SER A 98 -15.54 16.19 2.44
N ALA A 99 -15.20 16.40 3.72
CA ALA A 99 -15.04 17.71 4.31
C ALA A 99 -13.93 18.52 3.62
N ALA A 100 -12.76 17.92 3.38
CA ALA A 100 -11.66 18.56 2.66
C ALA A 100 -12.07 19.00 1.26
N ARG A 101 -12.76 18.14 0.50
CA ARG A 101 -13.31 18.47 -0.82
C ARG A 101 -14.33 19.62 -0.76
N SER A 102 -15.26 19.56 0.20
CA SER A 102 -16.26 20.63 0.37
C SER A 102 -15.66 21.99 0.75
N ASN A 103 -14.49 21.99 1.39
CA ASN A 103 -13.73 23.19 1.74
C ASN A 103 -12.73 23.62 0.65
N GLY A 104 -12.74 22.98 -0.52
CA GLY A 104 -11.84 23.33 -1.61
C GLY A 104 -10.36 23.00 -1.34
N LEU A 105 -10.08 22.11 -0.38
CA LEU A 105 -8.72 21.63 -0.06
C LEU A 105 -8.25 20.52 -1.01
N GLU A 106 -8.93 20.34 -2.14
CA GLU A 106 -8.52 19.41 -3.19
C GLU A 106 -7.41 20.07 -4.02
N ILE A 107 -6.19 19.58 -3.84
CA ILE A 107 -5.01 20.02 -4.60
C ILE A 107 -4.78 19.09 -5.79
N SER A 108 -4.35 19.67 -6.91
CA SER A 108 -3.91 18.86 -8.05
C SER A 108 -2.62 18.13 -7.69
N VAL A 109 -2.35 17.01 -8.38
CA VAL A 109 -1.09 16.27 -8.20
C VAL A 109 0.10 17.19 -8.52
N ASP A 110 0.00 18.04 -9.53
CA ASP A 110 1.08 18.96 -9.92
C ASP A 110 1.35 20.05 -8.86
N ASP A 111 0.30 20.56 -8.22
CA ASP A 111 0.43 21.52 -7.12
C ASP A 111 1.00 20.84 -5.87
N ALA A 112 0.59 19.60 -5.59
CA ALA A 112 1.15 18.80 -4.52
C ALA A 112 2.66 18.56 -4.73
N LYS A 113 3.09 18.18 -5.94
CA LYS A 113 4.52 18.02 -6.28
C LYS A 113 5.29 19.31 -6.05
N ARG A 114 4.73 20.43 -6.51
CA ARG A 114 5.35 21.76 -6.38
C ARG A 114 5.53 22.15 -4.92
N GLU A 115 4.58 21.79 -4.07
CA GLU A 115 4.67 22.06 -2.63
C GLU A 115 5.65 21.12 -1.95
N ILE A 116 5.67 19.84 -2.33
CA ILE A 116 6.60 18.85 -1.79
C ILE A 116 8.06 19.27 -2.02
N ILE A 117 8.39 19.73 -3.24
CA ILE A 117 9.73 20.21 -3.60
C ILE A 117 10.19 21.41 -2.75
N LYS A 118 9.26 22.16 -2.16
CA LYS A 118 9.59 23.33 -1.33
C LYS A 118 9.93 22.97 0.12
N PHE A 119 9.59 21.77 0.60
CA PHE A 119 9.91 21.39 1.98
C PHE A 119 11.42 21.32 2.19
N ASP A 120 11.89 21.91 3.28
CA ASP A 120 13.31 21.97 3.60
C ASP A 120 13.89 20.58 3.90
N ASP A 121 13.07 19.66 4.40
CA ASP A 121 13.45 18.27 4.70
C ASP A 121 13.88 17.45 3.47
N PHE A 122 13.60 17.94 2.25
CA PHE A 122 13.95 17.27 0.99
C PHE A 122 14.99 18.04 0.17
N LYS A 123 15.62 19.05 0.77
CA LYS A 123 16.68 19.84 0.13
C LYS A 123 18.05 19.37 0.57
N ASP A 124 19.00 19.38 -0.37
CA ASP A 124 20.42 19.19 -0.11
C ASP A 124 21.01 20.45 0.56
N THR A 125 22.26 20.33 0.98
CA THR A 125 23.13 21.38 1.51
C THR A 125 23.17 22.64 0.64
N ASP A 126 22.92 22.52 -0.67
CA ASP A 126 22.82 23.61 -1.64
C ASP A 126 21.41 24.22 -1.79
N ASN A 127 20.48 23.87 -0.89
CA ASN A 127 19.07 24.30 -0.89
C ASN A 127 18.29 23.90 -2.16
N LYS A 128 18.75 22.84 -2.85
CA LYS A 128 18.10 22.25 -4.02
C LYS A 128 17.44 20.94 -3.62
N PHE A 129 16.29 20.64 -4.21
CA PHE A 129 15.64 19.35 -3.99
C PHE A 129 16.57 18.19 -4.37
N SER A 130 16.69 17.21 -3.47
CA SER A 130 17.49 16.01 -3.67
C SER A 130 16.59 14.79 -3.61
N GLU A 131 16.47 14.10 -4.74
CA GLU A 131 15.74 12.83 -4.84
C GLU A 131 16.32 11.79 -3.88
N ALA A 132 17.64 11.78 -3.66
CA ALA A 132 18.28 10.85 -2.74
C ALA A 132 17.84 11.07 -1.27
N ILE A 133 17.67 12.34 -0.85
CA ILE A 133 17.20 12.67 0.51
C ILE A 133 15.71 12.35 0.65
N PHE A 134 14.92 12.67 -0.39
CA PHE A 134 13.52 12.28 -0.45
C PHE A 134 13.35 10.76 -0.33
N ASP A 135 14.16 9.99 -1.05
CA ASP A 135 14.14 8.53 -1.08
C ASP A 135 14.57 7.91 0.25
N GLN A 136 15.54 8.53 0.92
CA GLN A 136 16.00 8.12 2.25
C GLN A 136 14.89 8.34 3.30
N ASN A 137 14.12 9.42 3.18
CA ASN A 137 13.02 9.73 4.09
C ASN A 137 11.76 8.90 3.82
N PHE A 138 11.56 8.40 2.59
CA PHE A 138 10.41 7.56 2.24
C PHE A 138 10.75 6.25 1.50
N PRO A 139 11.52 5.34 2.11
CA PRO A 139 12.01 4.12 1.45
C PRO A 139 10.90 3.13 1.06
N ARG A 140 9.70 3.25 1.65
CA ARG A 140 8.54 2.37 1.40
C ARG A 140 7.50 2.94 0.44
N SER A 141 7.61 4.20 0.02
CA SER A 141 6.59 4.88 -0.79
C SER A 141 6.88 4.87 -2.29
N ARG A 142 7.44 3.78 -2.84
CA ARG A 142 7.66 3.67 -4.30
C ARG A 142 6.36 3.84 -5.12
N PHE A 143 5.20 3.68 -4.49
CA PHE A 143 3.88 3.98 -5.06
C PHE A 143 3.60 5.50 -5.18
N CYS A 144 4.09 6.33 -4.24
CA CYS A 144 3.98 7.80 -4.30
C CYS A 144 4.97 8.41 -5.31
N GLN A 145 6.17 7.82 -5.44
CA GLN A 145 7.20 8.27 -6.40
C GLN A 145 6.71 8.26 -7.84
N LYS A 146 6.05 7.18 -8.27
CA LYS A 146 5.65 6.99 -9.68
C LYS A 146 4.64 8.03 -10.18
N ASN A 147 3.86 8.62 -9.28
CA ASN A 147 2.91 9.69 -9.61
C ASN A 147 3.47 11.09 -9.33
N ILE A 148 4.57 11.22 -8.60
CA ILE A 148 5.24 12.50 -8.31
C ILE A 148 6.26 12.87 -9.40
N LEU A 149 6.92 11.89 -10.04
CA LEU A 149 8.04 12.13 -10.97
C LEU A 149 7.71 12.02 -12.48
N ILE A 150 6.45 11.77 -12.85
CA ILE A 150 5.98 11.83 -14.26
C ILE A 150 5.18 13.10 -14.50
#